data_AF-A0A0F8FF01-F1
#
_entry.id   AF-A0A0F8FF01-F1
#
_cell.length_a   1.000
_cell.length_b   1.000
_cell.length_c   1.000
_cell.angle_alpha   90.00
_cell.angle_beta   90.00
_cell.angle_gamma   90.00
#
_symmetry.space_group_name_H-M   'P 1'
#
loop_
_entity.id
_entity.type
_entity.pdbx_description
1 polymer ?
#
loop_
_entity_poly.entity_id
_entity_poly.type
_entity_poly.pdbx_seq_one_letter_code
_entity_poly.pdbx_strand_id
1 'polypeptide(L)'
;MRRKVAIIGIVLILFTDITSAYNPYGEVYEYDLYFNSKLLDTAEVPKSILKINEPFTVSIDFKMYKKCELSVMLSEIEKNYFYVINGSTQKMNIYTEDVVEER
;
A
#
# COMPACT_ATOMS: atom_id res chain seq x y z
N MET A 1 13.41 20.91 39.96
CA MET A 1 13.04 21.22 38.56
C MET A 1 13.40 20.10 37.58
N ARG A 2 14.67 19.69 37.47
CA ARG A 2 15.14 18.69 36.47
C ARG A 2 14.35 17.37 36.43
N ARG A 3 14.01 16.79 37.60
CA ARG A 3 13.24 15.54 37.70
C ARG A 3 11.79 15.64 37.19
N LYS A 4 11.14 16.78 37.39
CA LYS A 4 9.76 17.03 36.90
C LYS A 4 9.73 17.20 35.38
N VAL A 5 10.74 17.88 34.82
CA VAL A 5 10.92 18.05 33.37
C VAL A 5 11.17 16.69 32.68
N ALA A 6 11.98 15.82 33.30
CA ALA A 6 12.22 14.48 32.77
C ALA A 6 10.94 13.61 32.73
N ILE A 7 10.10 13.69 33.76
CA ILE A 7 8.82 12.95 33.80
C ILE A 7 7.86 13.45 32.72
N ILE A 8 7.76 14.77 32.52
CA ILE A 8 6.94 15.36 31.46
C ILE A 8 7.43 14.92 30.07
N GLY A 9 8.75 14.90 29.85
CA GLY A 9 9.33 14.41 28.60
C GLY A 9 9.01 12.95 28.30
N ILE A 10 9.07 12.07 29.31
CA ILE A 10 8.72 10.64 29.16
C ILE A 10 7.24 10.48 28.83
N VAL A 11 6.36 11.24 29.49
CA VAL A 11 4.92 11.21 29.23
C VAL A 11 4.60 11.69 27.82
N LEU A 12 5.30 12.70 27.30
CA LEU A 12 5.11 13.20 25.93
C LEU A 12 5.52 12.19 24.85
N ILE A 13 6.53 11.34 25.11
CA ILE A 13 6.93 10.26 24.18
C ILE A 13 5.82 9.20 24.07
N LEU A 14 5.07 8.95 25.15
CA LEU A 14 3.96 8.00 25.17
C LEU A 14 2.72 8.47 24.38
N PHE A 15 2.63 9.76 24.05
CA PHE A 15 1.55 10.35 23.23
C PHE A 15 1.96 10.57 21.77
N THR A 16 3.08 9.99 21.33
CA THR A 16 3.38 9.95 19.90
C THR A 16 2.44 8.95 19.26
N ASP A 17 1.33 9.44 18.70
CA ASP A 17 0.46 8.64 17.86
C ASP A 17 1.30 8.13 16.69
N ILE A 18 1.51 6.82 16.66
CA ILE A 18 2.04 6.13 15.49
C ILE A 18 0.89 6.20 14.47
N THR A 19 0.90 7.22 13.61
CA THR A 19 -0.13 7.39 12.60
C THR A 19 0.00 6.25 11.59
N SER A 20 -0.68 5.13 11.83
CA SER A 20 -0.84 4.08 10.83
C SER A 20 -1.85 4.56 9.80
N ALA A 21 -1.61 4.33 8.51
CA ALA A 21 -2.65 4.49 7.51
C ALA A 21 -3.87 3.65 7.90
N TYR A 22 -4.95 4.30 8.34
CA TYR A 22 -6.15 3.62 8.80
C TYR A 22 -6.90 3.07 7.58
N ASN A 23 -6.83 1.75 7.40
CA ASN A 23 -7.72 1.06 6.48
C ASN A 23 -9.06 0.80 7.18
N PRO A 24 -10.16 1.52 6.84
CA PRO A 24 -11.47 1.31 7.46
C PRO A 24 -12.04 -0.10 7.18
N TYR A 25 -11.44 -0.84 6.25
CA TYR A 25 -11.79 -2.21 5.90
C TYR A 25 -10.72 -3.23 6.35
N GLY A 26 -9.86 -2.88 7.32
CA GLY A 26 -8.78 -3.76 7.80
C GLY A 26 -9.25 -5.15 8.28
N GLU A 27 -10.49 -5.26 8.78
CA GLU A 27 -11.10 -6.54 9.15
C GLU A 27 -11.55 -7.39 7.95
N VAL A 28 -11.58 -6.82 6.75
CA VAL A 28 -11.95 -7.48 5.50
C VAL A 28 -10.70 -7.79 4.69
N TYR A 29 -9.80 -6.82 4.56
CA TYR A 29 -8.56 -6.98 3.83
C TYR A 29 -7.45 -6.04 4.30
N GLU A 30 -6.22 -6.43 4.05
CA GLU A 30 -5.03 -5.58 4.05
C GLU A 30 -4.38 -5.61 2.67
N TYR A 31 -3.47 -4.67 2.40
CA TYR A 31 -2.67 -4.69 1.20
C TYR A 31 -1.27 -4.15 1.49
N ASP A 32 -0.28 -4.74 0.81
CA ASP A 32 1.09 -4.26 0.79
C ASP A 32 1.41 -3.71 -0.61
N LEU A 33 2.13 -2.59 -0.64
CA LEU A 33 2.59 -1.97 -1.88
C LEU A 33 4.10 -2.08 -1.98
N TYR A 34 4.61 -2.51 -3.14
CA TYR A 34 6.04 -2.63 -3.37
C TYR A 34 6.48 -1.82 -4.58
N PHE A 35 7.69 -1.27 -4.49
CA PHE A 35 8.41 -0.67 -5.61
C PHE A 35 9.76 -1.38 -5.77
N ASN A 36 10.01 -1.97 -6.94
CA ASN A 36 11.19 -2.81 -7.19
C ASN A 36 11.40 -3.86 -6.08
N SER A 37 10.33 -4.57 -5.73
CA SER A 37 10.28 -5.60 -4.67
C SER A 37 10.56 -5.09 -3.24
N LYS A 38 10.69 -3.78 -3.03
CA LYS A 38 10.84 -3.18 -1.70
C LYS A 38 9.48 -2.70 -1.19
N LEU A 39 9.11 -3.12 0.02
CA LEU A 39 7.89 -2.68 0.70
C LEU A 39 7.92 -1.15 0.88
N LEU A 40 6.83 -0.50 0.50
CA LEU A 40 6.62 0.92 0.66
C LEU A 40 5.87 1.21 1.95
N ASP A 41 6.25 2.30 2.61
CA ASP A 41 5.46 2.87 3.70
C ASP A 41 4.24 3.57 3.10
N THR A 42 3.05 3.11 3.46
CA THR A 42 1.77 3.64 2.99
C THR A 42 1.14 4.64 3.97
N ALA A 43 1.81 4.95 5.09
CA ALA A 43 1.40 6.02 6.01
C ALA A 43 1.35 7.39 5.33
N GLU A 44 2.23 7.60 4.34
CA GLU A 44 2.23 8.77 3.45
C GLU A 44 2.16 8.33 1.98
N VAL A 45 1.79 9.25 1.09
CA VAL A 45 1.82 8.97 -0.36
C VAL A 45 3.26 8.67 -0.79
N PRO A 46 3.56 7.45 -1.28
CA PRO A 46 4.92 7.05 -1.61
C PRO A 46 5.49 7.91 -2.74
N LYS A 47 6.71 8.41 -2.55
CA LYS A 47 7.44 9.21 -3.56
C LYS A 47 8.67 8.45 -4.06
N SER A 48 8.43 7.37 -4.78
CA SER A 48 9.51 6.57 -5.36
C SER A 48 10.30 7.38 -6.38
N ILE A 49 11.64 7.37 -6.27
CA ILE A 49 12.53 8.04 -7.22
C ILE A 49 12.63 7.17 -8.48
N LEU A 50 12.20 7.71 -9.61
CA LEU A 50 12.34 7.06 -10.92
C LEU A 50 13.68 7.45 -11.54
N LYS A 51 14.36 6.47 -12.14
CA LYS A 51 15.56 6.71 -12.92
C LYS A 51 15.20 6.68 -14.40
N ILE A 52 15.70 7.67 -15.14
CA ILE A 52 15.45 7.80 -16.57
C ILE A 52 16.04 6.58 -17.30
N ASN A 53 15.25 6.00 -18.22
CA ASN A 53 15.61 4.83 -19.02
C ASN A 53 15.85 3.53 -18.24
N GLU A 54 15.50 3.47 -16.94
CA GLU A 54 15.49 2.22 -16.18
C GLU A 54 14.03 1.76 -15.97
N PRO A 55 13.69 0.50 -16.30
CA PRO A 55 12.39 -0.03 -15.96
C PRO A 55 12.24 -0.15 -14.45
N PHE A 56 11.00 -0.06 -13.96
CA PHE A 56 10.67 -0.30 -12.57
C PHE A 56 9.45 -1.22 -12.48
N THR A 57 9.29 -1.86 -11.34
CA THR A 57 8.14 -2.70 -11.04
C THR A 57 7.36 -2.14 -9.86
N VAL A 58 6.04 -2.27 -9.94
CA VAL A 58 5.11 -2.00 -8.85
C VAL A 58 4.31 -3.27 -8.63
N SER A 59 4.11 -3.67 -7.38
CA SER A 59 3.18 -4.74 -7.03
C SER A 59 2.28 -4.33 -5.88
N ILE A 60 1.05 -4.83 -5.93
CA ILE A 60 0.04 -4.65 -4.88
C ILE A 60 -0.37 -6.06 -4.46
N ASP A 61 -0.03 -6.41 -3.23
CA ASP A 61 -0.33 -7.73 -2.69
C ASP A 61 -1.48 -7.58 -1.72
N PHE A 62 -2.64 -8.11 -2.12
CA PHE A 62 -3.85 -8.07 -1.32
C PHE A 62 -3.93 -9.30 -0.41
N LYS A 63 -4.23 -9.07 0.87
CA LYS A 63 -4.46 -10.12 1.87
C LYS A 63 -5.91 -10.05 2.36
N MET A 64 -6.70 -11.06 2.03
CA MET A 64 -8.11 -11.14 2.41
C MET A 64 -8.29 -11.92 3.72
N TYR A 65 -9.13 -11.39 4.61
CA TYR A 65 -9.53 -12.04 5.87
C TYR A 65 -10.98 -12.53 5.85
N LYS A 66 -11.77 -12.07 4.88
CA LYS A 66 -13.15 -12.49 4.64
C LYS A 66 -13.35 -12.62 3.14
N LYS A 67 -14.24 -13.52 2.75
CA LYS A 67 -14.71 -13.62 1.37
C LYS A 67 -15.27 -12.28 0.91
N CYS A 68 -14.76 -11.75 -0.20
CA CYS A 68 -15.25 -10.53 -0.81
C CYS A 68 -15.16 -10.60 -2.35
N GLU A 69 -15.95 -9.76 -2.99
CA GLU A 69 -15.81 -9.47 -4.42
C GLU A 69 -14.81 -8.33 -4.56
N LEU A 70 -13.68 -8.60 -5.21
CA LEU A 70 -12.63 -7.64 -5.45
C LEU A 70 -12.73 -7.16 -6.91
N SER A 71 -12.85 -5.84 -7.10
CA SER A 71 -12.77 -5.20 -8.42
C SER A 71 -11.60 -4.24 -8.46
N VAL A 72 -10.67 -4.46 -9.39
CA VAL A 72 -9.46 -3.64 -9.54
C VAL A 72 -9.33 -3.19 -10.99
N MET A 73 -8.95 -1.92 -11.18
CA MET A 73 -8.52 -1.39 -12.47
C MET A 73 -7.17 -0.69 -12.28
N LEU A 74 -6.17 -1.15 -13.03
CA LEU A 74 -4.90 -0.44 -13.17
C LEU A 74 -5.03 0.52 -14.36
N SER A 75 -4.82 1.81 -14.13
CA SER A 75 -4.89 2.83 -15.16
C SER A 75 -3.53 3.45 -15.47
N GLU A 76 -3.40 3.96 -16.68
CA GLU A 76 -2.22 4.70 -17.14
C GLU A 76 -2.66 5.96 -17.88
N ILE A 77 -1.89 7.04 -17.78
CA ILE A 77 -2.21 8.32 -18.43
C ILE A 77 -2.06 8.19 -19.95
N GLU A 78 -0.94 7.60 -20.39
CA GLU A 78 -0.67 7.30 -21.79
C GLU A 78 -0.77 5.80 -22.02
N LYS A 79 -1.11 5.41 -23.26
CA LYS A 79 -1.29 4.00 -23.61
C LYS A 79 0.05 3.28 -23.76
N ASN A 80 0.12 2.05 -23.23
CA ASN A 80 1.21 1.10 -23.38
C ASN A 80 2.53 1.48 -22.70
N TYR A 81 2.49 2.28 -21.62
CA TYR A 81 3.67 2.54 -20.80
C TYR A 81 3.84 1.49 -19.70
N PHE A 82 2.73 0.90 -19.27
CA PHE A 82 2.71 -0.16 -18.26
C PHE A 82 2.13 -1.44 -18.86
N TYR A 83 2.62 -2.56 -18.35
CA TYR A 83 2.09 -3.88 -18.66
C TYR A 83 2.00 -4.70 -17.38
N VAL A 84 0.95 -5.51 -17.27
CA VAL A 84 0.75 -6.38 -16.12
C VAL A 84 1.63 -7.62 -16.28
N ILE A 85 2.60 -7.78 -15.37
CA ILE A 85 3.51 -8.94 -15.36
C ILE A 85 2.81 -10.16 -14.77
N ASN A 86 2.10 -9.97 -13.65
CA ASN A 86 1.36 -11.01 -12.95
C ASN A 86 0.06 -10.42 -12.37
N GLY A 87 -1.05 -11.16 -12.50
CA GLY A 87 -2.37 -10.75 -12.04
C GLY A 87 -3.50 -11.45 -12.81
N SER A 88 -4.74 -11.24 -12.37
CA SER A 88 -5.93 -11.85 -12.99
C SER A 88 -6.25 -11.30 -14.40
N THR A 89 -5.55 -10.25 -14.84
CA THR A 89 -5.63 -9.70 -16.19
C THR A 89 -4.25 -9.32 -16.71
N GLN A 90 -4.10 -9.34 -18.04
CA GLN A 90 -2.91 -8.80 -18.73
C GLN A 90 -3.16 -7.40 -19.33
N LYS A 91 -4.35 -6.82 -19.13
CA LYS A 91 -4.77 -5.58 -19.79
C LYS A 91 -4.82 -4.41 -18.80
N MET A 92 -4.26 -3.27 -19.21
CA MET A 92 -4.42 -1.98 -18.54
C MET A 92 -5.77 -1.34 -18.90
N ASN A 93 -6.25 -0.42 -18.05
CA ASN A 93 -7.46 0.38 -18.26
C ASN A 93 -8.76 -0.44 -18.41
N ILE A 94 -8.82 -1.63 -17.79
CA ILE A 94 -10.01 -2.48 -17.77
C ILE A 94 -10.21 -2.99 -16.34
N TYR A 95 -11.47 -2.98 -15.88
CA TYR A 95 -11.82 -3.60 -14.61
C TYR A 95 -11.67 -5.11 -14.68
N THR A 96 -11.06 -5.67 -13.65
CA THR A 96 -11.02 -7.11 -13.42
C THR A 96 -11.67 -7.40 -12.09
N GLU A 97 -12.59 -8.36 -12.11
CA GLU A 97 -13.39 -8.77 -10.97
C GLU A 97 -13.01 -10.21 -10.61
N ASP A 98 -12.86 -10.47 -9.32
CA ASP A 98 -12.62 -11.83 -8.82
C ASP A 98 -13.27 -12.00 -7.44
N VAL A 99 -13.64 -13.23 -7.12
CA VAL A 99 -14.10 -13.59 -5.78
C VAL A 99 -12.88 -14.10 -5.02
N VAL A 100 -12.42 -13.31 -4.07
CA VAL A 100 -11.22 -13.64 -3.29
C VAL A 100 -11.65 -14.10 -1.90
N GLU A 101 -11.14 -15.26 -1.51
CA GLU A 101 -11.40 -15.88 -0.21
C GLU A 101 -10.09 -15.96 0.58
N GLU A 102 -10.19 -16.17 1.90
CA GLU A 102 -9.04 -16.39 2.76
C GLU A 102 -8.26 -17.62 2.26
N ARG A 103 -6.94 -17.46 2.06
CA ARG A 103 -6.03 -18.56 1.70
C ARG A 103 -5.38 -19.16 2.93
#